data_AF-A0A2H9M4W9-F1
#
_entry.id   AF-A0A2H9M4W9-F1
#
_cell.length_a   1.000
_cell.length_b   1.000
_cell.length_c   1.000
_cell.angle_alpha   90.00
_cell.angle_beta   90.00
_cell.angle_gamma   90.00
#
_symmetry.space_group_name_H-M   'P 1'
#
loop_
_entity.id
_entity.type
_entity.pdbx_description
1 polymer ?
#
loop_
_entity_poly.entity_id
_entity_poly.type
_entity_poly.pdbx_seq_one_letter_code
_entity_poly.pdbx_strand_id
1 'polypeptide(L)'
;MGDIRPAHCYRWDSPTFTRVSRTPSNSYITGIPGNKILHFTYGKPELYEKEISVIYKDRMMVRHNALESARIVAQKFLLKNIKENFSLLIRPYPHHVMRENAQASGAGADRVQQGMRQSFGKAVGRAAKVYKGQKLASIFVHPENLEVAKQAAERMLAKLPGEKIIVIEDTKKAKETKISDAGAAVETNK
;
A
#
# COMPACT_ATOMS: atom_id res chain seq x y z
N MET A 1 -10.87 8.03 22.73
CA MET A 1 -10.55 8.15 21.29
C MET A 1 -11.31 7.03 20.61
N GLY A 2 -12.30 7.35 19.78
CA GLY A 2 -13.19 6.32 19.20
C GLY A 2 -12.41 5.27 18.43
N ASP A 3 -12.96 4.05 18.37
CA ASP A 3 -12.37 2.97 17.60
C ASP A 3 -12.19 3.34 16.12
N ILE A 4 -11.17 2.74 15.51
CA ILE A 4 -10.89 2.93 14.08
C ILE A 4 -12.11 2.43 13.29
N ARG A 5 -12.72 3.32 12.49
CA ARG A 5 -13.84 2.92 11.63
C ARG A 5 -13.47 1.75 10.70
N PRO A 6 -14.44 0.90 10.32
CA PRO A 6 -14.16 -0.21 9.43
C PRO A 6 -13.68 0.27 8.05
N ALA A 7 -12.90 -0.58 7.36
CA ALA A 7 -12.23 -0.20 6.11
C ALA A 7 -13.20 0.19 4.99
N HIS A 8 -14.40 -0.38 4.98
CA HIS A 8 -15.40 -0.15 3.93
C HIS A 8 -15.95 1.29 3.93
N CYS A 9 -15.74 2.06 5.00
CA CYS A 9 -16.11 3.48 5.07
C CYS A 9 -15.20 4.37 4.19
N TYR A 10 -13.97 3.93 3.90
CA TYR A 10 -12.98 4.73 3.17
C TYR A 10 -12.85 4.25 1.72
N ARG A 11 -13.93 4.39 0.95
CA ARG A 11 -13.90 4.11 -0.49
C ARG A 11 -13.22 5.24 -1.24
N TRP A 12 -12.75 4.95 -2.45
CA TRP A 12 -12.19 5.98 -3.32
C TRP A 12 -13.31 6.87 -3.89
N ASP A 13 -13.76 7.82 -3.08
CA ASP A 13 -14.89 8.72 -3.36
C ASP A 13 -14.46 10.18 -3.56
N SER A 14 -13.26 10.53 -3.11
CA SER A 14 -12.79 11.91 -2.99
C SER A 14 -11.45 12.14 -3.69
N PRO A 15 -11.11 13.40 -4.00
CA PRO A 15 -9.77 13.77 -4.45
C PRO A 15 -8.67 13.37 -3.46
N THR A 16 -7.42 13.35 -3.93
CA THR A 16 -6.26 13.04 -3.09
C THR A 16 -5.94 14.17 -2.11
N PHE A 17 -6.27 13.99 -0.84
CA PHE A 17 -5.75 14.81 0.25
C PHE A 17 -4.28 14.48 0.55
N THR A 18 -3.35 15.20 -0.09
CA THR A 18 -1.90 14.96 -0.01
C THR A 18 -1.07 16.23 0.19
N ARG A 19 -1.71 17.41 0.27
CA ARG A 19 -1.04 18.71 0.40
C ARG A 19 -0.44 18.90 1.79
N VAL A 20 0.71 18.27 2.00
CA VAL A 20 1.50 18.28 3.21
C VAL A 20 2.90 18.77 2.84
N SER A 21 3.41 19.75 3.57
CA SER A 21 4.78 20.25 3.42
C SER A 21 5.61 19.81 4.62
N ARG A 22 6.93 19.81 4.46
CA ARG A 22 7.88 19.65 5.57
C ARG A 22 7.69 20.76 6.61
N THR A 23 7.34 21.97 6.16
CA THR A 23 7.09 23.11 7.03
C THR A 23 5.59 23.18 7.35
N PRO A 24 5.18 23.19 8.63
CA PRO A 24 3.76 23.22 9.01
C PRO A 24 3.00 24.43 8.46
N SER A 25 3.63 25.60 8.37
CA SER A 25 3.03 26.84 7.84
C SER A 25 2.60 26.75 6.38
N ASN A 26 3.30 25.92 5.59
CA ASN A 26 3.00 25.72 4.17
C ASN A 26 2.07 24.52 3.92
N SER A 27 1.63 23.85 4.98
CA SER A 27 0.77 22.66 4.87
C SER A 27 -0.70 23.05 4.93
N TYR A 28 -1.47 22.61 3.92
CA TYR A 28 -2.93 22.76 3.92
C TYR A 28 -3.62 21.77 4.87
N ILE A 29 -2.95 20.65 5.17
CA ILE A 29 -3.43 19.61 6.07
C ILE A 29 -2.51 19.56 7.28
N THR A 30 -3.07 19.85 8.46
CA THR A 30 -2.37 19.80 9.75
C THR A 30 -2.84 18.62 10.59
N GLY A 31 -2.05 18.22 11.60
CA GLY A 31 -2.42 17.16 12.56
C GLY A 31 -2.53 15.76 11.93
N ILE A 32 -1.68 15.45 10.95
CA ILE A 32 -1.74 14.18 10.23
C ILE A 32 -1.12 13.07 11.09
N PRO A 33 -1.79 11.93 11.25
CA PRO A 33 -1.23 10.79 11.96
C PRO A 33 -0.03 10.20 11.23
N GLY A 34 0.92 9.65 11.99
CA GLY A 34 2.09 8.97 11.46
C GLY A 34 1.74 7.81 10.53
N ASN A 35 2.65 7.48 9.61
CA ASN A 35 2.52 6.25 8.83
C ASN A 35 2.84 5.03 9.72
N LYS A 36 1.99 4.00 9.69
CA LYS A 36 2.28 2.75 10.41
C LYS A 36 3.33 1.90 9.71
N ILE A 37 3.45 2.01 8.39
CA ILE A 37 4.50 1.33 7.63
C ILE A 37 5.78 2.16 7.79
N LEU A 38 6.78 1.57 8.42
CA LEU A 38 8.10 2.18 8.57
C LEU A 38 9.07 1.71 7.49
N HIS A 39 9.07 0.39 7.22
CA HIS A 39 9.98 -0.24 6.27
C HIS A 39 9.18 -0.78 5.07
N PHE A 40 9.50 -0.28 3.87
CA PHE A 40 8.88 -0.73 2.63
C PHE A 40 9.63 -1.90 2.00
N THR A 41 10.94 -1.94 2.19
CA THR A 41 11.82 -3.04 1.80
C THR A 41 12.19 -3.87 3.01
N TYR A 42 12.25 -5.18 2.84
CA TYR A 42 12.69 -6.12 3.86
C TYR A 42 13.42 -7.30 3.22
N GLY A 43 14.42 -7.86 3.91
CA GLY A 43 15.26 -8.92 3.39
C GLY A 43 16.50 -8.38 2.68
N LYS A 44 17.23 -9.27 2.00
CA LYS A 44 18.52 -8.92 1.38
C LYS A 44 18.27 -8.32 -0.01
N PRO A 45 18.73 -7.10 -0.30
CA PRO A 45 18.59 -6.51 -1.63
C PRO A 45 19.57 -7.16 -2.61
N GLU A 46 19.22 -8.35 -3.09
CA GLU A 46 19.96 -9.10 -4.10
C GLU A 46 19.18 -9.26 -5.39
N LEU A 47 19.87 -9.74 -6.43
CA LEU A 47 19.27 -10.02 -7.71
C LEU A 47 18.64 -11.42 -7.68
N TYR A 48 17.31 -11.44 -7.59
CA TYR A 48 16.53 -12.68 -7.62
C TYR A 48 15.93 -12.92 -9.01
N GLU A 49 15.77 -14.19 -9.38
CA GLU A 49 15.31 -14.56 -10.72
C GLU A 49 13.78 -14.51 -10.87
N LYS A 50 13.04 -14.70 -9.77
CA LYS A 50 11.58 -14.75 -9.77
C LYS A 50 11.01 -13.60 -8.95
N GLU A 51 9.97 -12.95 -9.49
CA GLU A 51 9.16 -11.95 -8.81
C GLU A 51 7.73 -12.47 -8.66
N ILE A 52 7.24 -12.54 -7.42
CA ILE A 52 5.85 -12.86 -7.11
C ILE A 52 5.18 -11.57 -6.64
N SER A 53 4.23 -11.08 -7.43
CA SER A 53 3.55 -9.81 -7.19
C SER A 53 2.09 -10.00 -6.84
N VAL A 54 1.62 -9.24 -5.86
CA VAL A 54 0.19 -9.07 -5.56
C VAL A 54 -0.32 -7.86 -6.34
N ILE A 55 -1.28 -8.07 -7.23
CA ILE A 55 -1.84 -7.04 -8.12
C ILE A 55 -3.33 -6.86 -7.84
N TYR A 56 -3.77 -5.61 -7.73
CA TYR A 56 -5.20 -5.29 -7.58
C TYR A 56 -5.93 -5.36 -8.91
N LYS A 57 -7.12 -5.99 -8.91
CA LYS A 57 -7.99 -6.02 -10.09
C LYS A 57 -8.78 -4.73 -10.27
N ASP A 58 -9.06 -4.02 -9.19
CA ASP A 58 -9.87 -2.81 -9.18
C ASP A 58 -9.16 -1.64 -8.50
N ARG A 59 -9.61 -0.43 -8.81
CA ARG A 59 -9.14 0.77 -8.11
C ARG A 59 -9.69 0.80 -6.68
N MET A 60 -8.82 1.00 -5.70
CA MET A 60 -9.24 1.08 -4.30
C MET A 60 -8.23 1.82 -3.42
N MET A 61 -8.68 2.25 -2.23
CA MET A 61 -7.81 2.74 -1.17
C MET A 61 -7.45 1.63 -0.18
N VAL A 62 -6.16 1.47 0.08
CA VAL A 62 -5.63 0.50 1.03
C VAL A 62 -5.05 1.26 2.21
N ARG A 63 -5.59 1.03 3.41
CA ARG A 63 -5.13 1.71 4.63
C ARG A 63 -3.71 1.26 5.00
N HIS A 64 -2.94 2.16 5.59
CA HIS A 64 -1.59 1.84 6.08
C HIS A 64 -1.56 0.68 7.08
N ASN A 65 -2.63 0.46 7.85
CA ASN A 65 -2.79 -0.65 8.79
C ASN A 65 -2.82 -2.00 8.06
N ALA A 66 -3.53 -2.04 6.93
CA ALA A 66 -3.68 -3.25 6.13
C ALA A 66 -2.37 -3.59 5.42
N LEU A 67 -1.68 -2.58 4.89
CA LEU A 67 -0.35 -2.74 4.29
C LEU A 67 0.68 -3.24 5.31
N GLU A 68 0.70 -2.67 6.52
CA GLU A 68 1.62 -3.11 7.57
C GLU A 68 1.30 -4.53 8.06
N SER A 69 0.00 -4.86 8.20
CA SER A 69 -0.42 -6.22 8.56
C SER A 69 -0.03 -7.24 7.49
N ALA A 70 -0.23 -6.88 6.22
CA ALA A 70 0.20 -7.67 5.05
C ALA A 70 1.72 -7.88 5.05
N ARG A 71 2.51 -6.83 5.33
CA ARG A 71 3.96 -6.88 5.47
C ARG A 71 4.39 -7.89 6.53
N ILE A 72 3.89 -7.73 7.77
CA ILE A 72 4.30 -8.51 8.93
C ILE A 72 4.00 -9.99 8.73
N VAL A 73 2.82 -10.31 8.19
CA VAL A 73 2.41 -11.70 7.95
C VAL A 73 3.32 -12.37 6.91
N ALA A 74 3.57 -11.69 5.78
CA ALA A 74 4.46 -12.21 4.76
C ALA A 74 5.89 -12.35 5.29
N GLN A 75 6.42 -11.31 5.96
CA GLN A 75 7.74 -11.29 6.56
C GLN A 75 7.93 -12.44 7.55
N LYS A 76 7.02 -12.61 8.51
CA LYS A 76 7.12 -13.66 9.53
C LYS A 76 7.14 -15.06 8.91
N PHE A 77 6.38 -15.27 7.84
CA PHE A 77 6.35 -16.54 7.13
C PHE A 77 7.64 -16.79 6.32
N LEU A 78 8.11 -15.79 5.58
CA LEU A 78 9.34 -15.89 4.79
C LEU A 78 10.58 -16.07 5.68
N LEU A 79 10.67 -15.35 6.79
CA LEU A 79 11.76 -15.51 7.77
C LEU A 79 11.81 -16.93 8.36
N LYS A 80 10.64 -17.55 8.62
CA LYS A 80 10.59 -18.90 9.17
C LYS A 80 11.11 -19.96 8.21
N ASN A 81 10.86 -19.80 6.91
CA ASN A 81 11.11 -20.84 5.92
C ASN A 81 12.36 -20.60 5.05
N ILE A 82 12.62 -19.36 4.64
CA ILE A 82 13.70 -18.98 3.70
C ILE A 82 14.84 -18.22 4.41
N LYS A 83 14.57 -17.65 5.59
CA LYS A 83 15.50 -16.82 6.38
C LYS A 83 15.95 -15.54 5.67
N GLU A 84 17.09 -15.52 4.99
CA GLU A 84 17.66 -14.30 4.40
C GLU A 84 17.61 -14.26 2.87
N ASN A 85 17.30 -15.38 2.21
CA ASN A 85 17.36 -15.52 0.74
C ASN A 85 16.10 -15.00 0.02
N PHE A 86 15.56 -13.87 0.48
CA PHE A 86 14.43 -13.20 -0.16
C PHE A 86 14.50 -11.69 -0.02
N SER A 87 13.80 -10.98 -0.91
CA SER A 87 13.48 -9.55 -0.76
C SER A 87 11.98 -9.31 -0.88
N LEU A 88 11.41 -8.62 0.08
CA LEU A 88 10.01 -8.21 0.14
C LEU A 88 9.93 -6.70 -0.04
N LEU A 89 9.12 -6.25 -0.99
CA LEU A 89 8.88 -4.85 -1.28
C LEU A 89 7.39 -4.53 -1.25
N ILE A 90 6.98 -3.59 -0.40
CA ILE A 90 5.69 -2.90 -0.53
C ILE A 90 5.90 -1.69 -1.43
N ARG A 91 5.17 -1.62 -2.53
CA ARG A 91 5.37 -0.61 -3.58
C ARG A 91 4.65 0.72 -3.30
N PRO A 92 3.37 0.76 -2.92
CA PRO A 92 2.66 2.02 -2.80
C PRO A 92 2.88 2.65 -1.42
N TYR A 93 3.21 3.93 -1.43
CA TYR A 93 3.31 4.74 -0.22
C TYR A 93 1.93 5.35 0.14
N PRO A 94 1.53 5.35 1.42
CA PRO A 94 0.24 5.88 1.84
C PRO A 94 0.26 7.41 1.95
N HIS A 95 0.13 8.07 0.80
CA HIS A 95 0.10 9.54 0.71
C HIS A 95 -1.24 10.14 1.14
N HIS A 96 -2.35 9.46 0.87
CA HIS A 96 -3.68 10.02 1.05
C HIS A 96 -4.05 10.07 2.53
N VAL A 97 -4.47 11.25 3.00
CA VAL A 97 -4.97 11.46 4.36
C VAL A 97 -6.48 11.26 4.40
N MET A 98 -6.91 10.27 5.17
CA MET A 98 -8.32 10.01 5.44
C MET A 98 -8.81 10.95 6.54
N ARG A 99 -10.01 11.48 6.36
CA ARG A 99 -10.66 12.40 7.30
C ARG A 99 -11.97 11.84 7.80
N GLU A 100 -12.32 12.19 9.03
CA GLU A 100 -13.61 11.84 9.62
C GLU A 100 -14.21 12.99 10.38
N ASN A 101 -15.52 13.20 10.21
CA ASN A 101 -16.30 13.98 11.14
C ASN A 101 -16.48 13.15 12.41
N ALA A 102 -15.71 13.49 13.45
CA ALA A 102 -15.77 12.83 14.74
C ALA A 102 -16.98 13.36 15.51
N GLN A 103 -17.95 12.48 15.76
CA GLN A 103 -19.11 12.80 16.59
C GLN A 103 -18.74 12.55 18.06
N ALA A 104 -19.10 13.46 18.94
CA ALA A 104 -19.02 13.25 20.36
C ALA A 104 -20.10 12.21 20.76
N SER A 105 -19.72 11.26 21.60
CA SER A 105 -20.63 10.24 22.11
C SER A 105 -20.70 10.37 23.63
N GLY A 106 -21.87 10.07 24.20
CA GLY A 106 -22.14 10.17 25.63
C GLY A 106 -23.31 11.11 25.97
N ALA A 107 -23.74 11.09 27.24
CA ALA A 107 -24.80 11.96 27.72
C ALA A 107 -24.41 13.43 27.61
N GLY A 108 -25.28 14.26 27.02
CA GLY A 108 -25.01 15.69 26.84
C GLY A 108 -24.09 16.06 25.68
N ALA A 109 -23.61 15.09 24.88
CA ALA A 109 -22.77 15.34 23.70
C ALA A 109 -23.44 16.24 22.65
N ASP A 110 -24.76 16.14 22.52
CA ASP A 110 -25.59 16.96 21.62
C ASP A 110 -25.44 18.47 21.87
N ARG A 111 -25.15 18.87 23.11
CA ARG A 111 -24.97 20.29 23.48
C ARG A 111 -23.66 20.89 22.96
N VAL A 112 -22.67 20.05 22.66
CA VAL A 112 -21.32 20.46 22.23
C VAL A 112 -21.13 20.19 20.73
N GLN A 113 -21.87 19.24 20.18
CA GLN A 113 -21.74 18.79 18.80
C GLN A 113 -22.69 19.55 17.87
N GLN A 114 -22.16 20.14 16.80
CA GLN A 114 -22.95 20.89 15.81
C GLN A 114 -23.58 19.99 14.72
N GLY A 115 -23.68 18.68 14.96
CA GLY A 115 -24.14 17.69 13.98
C GLY A 115 -23.34 17.71 12.68
N MET A 116 -24.01 18.10 11.58
CA MET A 116 -23.44 18.17 10.22
C MET A 116 -22.96 19.56 9.82
N ARG A 117 -23.18 20.58 10.64
CA ARG A 117 -22.60 21.91 10.44
C ARG A 117 -21.08 21.80 10.60
N GLN A 118 -20.31 22.39 9.68
CA GLN A 118 -18.85 22.27 9.62
C GLN A 118 -18.34 20.82 9.62
N SER A 119 -18.95 19.96 8.79
CA SER A 119 -18.65 18.52 8.68
C SER A 119 -17.26 18.17 8.13
N PHE A 120 -16.39 19.15 7.85
CA PHE A 120 -15.04 18.89 7.40
C PHE A 120 -14.23 18.21 8.51
N GLY A 121 -13.98 16.92 8.30
CA GLY A 121 -13.40 16.05 9.32
C GLY A 121 -11.94 16.34 9.67
N LYS A 122 -11.56 15.84 10.85
CA LYS A 122 -10.15 15.80 11.30
C LYS A 122 -9.40 14.68 10.57
N ALA A 123 -8.08 14.80 10.42
CA ALA A 123 -7.25 13.74 9.86
C ALA A 123 -7.18 12.54 10.83
N VAL A 124 -7.54 11.35 10.37
CA VAL A 124 -7.63 10.13 11.21
C VAL A 124 -6.63 9.05 10.81
N GLY A 125 -6.28 8.94 9.52
CA GLY A 125 -5.35 7.92 9.07
C GLY A 125 -4.76 8.21 7.69
N ARG A 126 -3.88 7.32 7.25
CA ARG A 126 -3.29 7.36 5.90
C ARG A 126 -3.68 6.12 5.10
N ALA A 127 -3.84 6.31 3.80
CA ALA A 127 -4.12 5.26 2.85
C ALA A 127 -3.29 5.43 1.58
N ALA A 128 -3.00 4.32 0.93
CA ALA A 128 -2.47 4.26 -0.41
C ALA A 128 -3.63 4.14 -1.40
N LYS A 129 -3.66 5.00 -2.42
CA LYS A 129 -4.56 4.87 -3.56
C LYS A 129 -3.90 3.95 -4.58
N VAL A 130 -4.55 2.84 -4.90
CA VAL A 130 -4.03 1.78 -5.77
C VAL A 130 -4.94 1.65 -6.98
N TYR A 131 -4.37 1.81 -8.17
CA TYR A 131 -5.10 1.68 -9.43
C TYR A 131 -5.26 0.22 -9.85
N LYS A 132 -6.19 -0.01 -10.77
CA LYS A 132 -6.37 -1.31 -11.43
C LYS A 132 -5.07 -1.74 -12.11
N GLY A 133 -4.65 -2.99 -11.90
CA GLY A 133 -3.41 -3.55 -12.46
C GLY A 133 -2.13 -3.12 -11.73
N GLN A 134 -2.22 -2.29 -10.69
CA GLN A 134 -1.03 -1.84 -9.97
C GLN A 134 -0.54 -2.92 -8.99
N LYS A 135 0.77 -3.21 -9.05
CA LYS A 135 1.47 -4.07 -8.07
C LYS A 135 1.48 -3.41 -6.70
N LEU A 136 0.91 -4.08 -5.70
CA LEU A 136 0.92 -3.62 -4.31
C LEU A 136 2.18 -4.05 -3.58
N ALA A 137 2.53 -5.32 -3.70
CA ALA A 137 3.69 -5.90 -3.04
C ALA A 137 4.34 -6.90 -3.97
N SER A 138 5.66 -7.01 -3.88
CA SER A 138 6.48 -7.93 -4.65
C SER A 138 7.39 -8.70 -3.71
N ILE A 139 7.48 -10.01 -3.90
CA ILE A 139 8.40 -10.91 -3.22
C ILE A 139 9.36 -11.43 -4.28
N PHE A 140 10.64 -11.22 -4.06
CA PHE A 140 11.72 -11.63 -4.93
C PHE A 140 12.44 -12.81 -4.29
N VAL A 141 12.58 -13.91 -5.04
CA VAL A 141 13.19 -15.16 -4.56
C VAL A 141 13.92 -15.90 -5.68
N HIS A 142 14.83 -16.79 -5.28
CA HIS A 142 15.38 -17.82 -6.16
C HIS A 142 14.31 -18.86 -6.54
N PRO A 143 14.45 -19.54 -7.68
CA PRO A 143 13.45 -20.50 -8.17
C PRO A 143 13.15 -21.63 -7.18
N GLU A 144 14.13 -22.02 -6.36
CA GLU A 144 13.99 -23.04 -5.32
C GLU A 144 12.92 -22.70 -4.27
N ASN A 145 12.74 -21.40 -3.97
CA ASN A 145 11.87 -20.92 -2.90
C ASN A 145 10.50 -20.42 -3.41
N LEU A 146 10.16 -20.73 -4.66
CA LEU A 146 8.96 -20.20 -5.32
C LEU A 146 7.66 -20.62 -4.62
N GLU A 147 7.54 -21.87 -4.22
CA GLU A 147 6.33 -22.38 -3.55
C GLU A 147 6.08 -21.69 -2.21
N VAL A 148 7.14 -21.50 -1.43
CA VAL A 148 7.08 -20.79 -0.15
C VAL A 148 6.69 -19.33 -0.37
N ALA A 149 7.27 -18.67 -1.37
CA ALA A 149 6.92 -17.28 -1.66
C ALA A 149 5.46 -17.14 -2.18
N LYS A 150 4.94 -18.12 -2.91
CA LYS A 150 3.52 -18.16 -3.30
C LYS A 150 2.60 -18.25 -2.07
N GLN A 151 2.90 -19.15 -1.13
CA GLN A 151 2.15 -19.27 0.13
C GLN A 151 2.24 -17.98 0.97
N ALA A 152 3.38 -17.29 0.94
CA ALA A 152 3.54 -15.98 1.60
C ALA A 152 2.61 -14.93 0.98
N ALA A 153 2.53 -14.88 -0.35
CA ALA A 153 1.64 -13.98 -1.08
C ALA A 153 0.16 -14.29 -0.80
N GLU A 154 -0.25 -15.55 -0.74
CA GLU A 154 -1.62 -15.95 -0.38
C GLU A 154 -2.01 -15.48 1.03
N ARG A 155 -1.10 -15.63 2.00
CA ARG A 155 -1.31 -15.10 3.37
C ARG A 155 -1.42 -13.57 3.38
N MET A 156 -0.71 -12.90 2.49
CA MET A 156 -0.80 -11.45 2.32
C MET A 156 -2.17 -11.03 1.78
N LEU A 157 -2.73 -11.75 0.81
CA LEU A 157 -4.05 -11.47 0.22
C LEU A 157 -5.15 -11.38 1.28
N ALA A 158 -5.09 -12.22 2.30
CA ALA A 158 -6.06 -12.28 3.40
C ALA A 158 -6.06 -11.03 4.29
N LYS A 159 -4.98 -10.24 4.31
CA LYS A 159 -4.88 -8.99 5.09
C LYS A 159 -5.30 -7.75 4.30
N LEU A 160 -5.44 -7.90 2.99
CA LEU A 160 -5.73 -6.81 2.09
C LEU A 160 -7.24 -6.76 1.80
N PRO A 161 -7.84 -5.57 1.61
CA PRO A 161 -9.24 -5.45 1.15
C PRO A 161 -9.36 -5.78 -0.34
N GLY A 162 -10.56 -6.07 -0.87
CA GLY A 162 -10.86 -6.11 -2.31
C GLY A 162 -10.41 -7.37 -3.07
N GLU A 163 -10.54 -7.35 -4.39
CA GLU A 163 -10.07 -8.44 -5.28
C GLU A 163 -8.63 -8.20 -5.75
N LYS A 164 -7.80 -9.24 -5.62
CA LYS A 164 -6.40 -9.22 -6.06
C LYS A 164 -6.02 -10.56 -6.64
N ILE A 165 -4.97 -10.54 -7.46
CA ILE A 165 -4.38 -11.71 -8.08
C ILE A 165 -2.90 -11.78 -7.72
N ILE A 166 -2.37 -13.00 -7.75
CA ILE A 166 -0.93 -13.24 -7.65
C ILE A 166 -0.42 -13.46 -9.07
N VAL A 167 0.62 -12.74 -9.44
CA VAL A 167 1.30 -12.88 -10.73
C VAL A 167 2.74 -13.25 -10.47
N ILE A 168 3.23 -14.24 -11.20
CA ILE A 168 4.61 -14.72 -11.13
C ILE A 168 5.31 -14.27 -12.42
N GLU A 169 6.39 -13.52 -12.28
CA GLU A 169 7.19 -12.98 -13.37
C GLU A 169 8.64 -13.43 -13.24
N ASP A 170 9.33 -13.57 -14.37
CA ASP A 170 10.77 -13.76 -14.41
C ASP A 170 11.45 -12.37 -14.40
N THR A 171 12.24 -12.08 -13.37
CA THR A 171 12.94 -10.79 -13.25
C THR A 171 13.91 -10.55 -14.42
N LYS A 172 14.47 -11.62 -15.01
CA LYS A 172 15.38 -11.52 -16.17
C LYS A 172 14.69 -10.95 -17.41
N LYS A 173 13.44 -11.37 -17.69
CA LYS A 173 12.66 -10.87 -18.84
C LYS A 173 12.28 -9.39 -18.72
N ALA A 174 12.08 -8.89 -17.50
CA ALA A 174 11.72 -7.50 -17.25
C ALA A 174 12.85 -6.50 -17.56
N LYS A 175 14.11 -6.96 -17.62
CA LYS A 175 15.23 -6.15 -18.11
C LYS A 175 15.22 -6.04 -19.64
N GLU A 176 14.93 -7.14 -20.33
CA GLU A 176 14.91 -7.18 -21.81
C GLU A 176 13.79 -6.32 -22.39
N THR A 177 12.58 -6.37 -21.81
CA THR A 177 11.43 -5.57 -22.29
C THR A 177 11.57 -4.07 -22.02
N LYS A 178 12.20 -3.67 -20.92
CA LYS A 178 12.46 -2.23 -20.66
C LYS A 178 13.56 -1.64 -21.54
N ILE A 179 14.46 -2.48 -22.06
CA ILE A 179 15.49 -2.06 -23.02
C ILE A 179 14.89 -1.96 -24.43
N SER A 180 13.97 -2.85 -24.81
CA SER A 180 13.30 -2.80 -26.12
C SER A 180 12.36 -1.59 -26.28
N ASP A 181 11.63 -1.21 -25.22
CA ASP A 181 10.69 -0.08 -25.28
C ASP A 181 11.37 1.29 -25.22
N ALA A 182 12.62 1.36 -24.73
CA ALA A 182 13.44 2.58 -24.71
C ALA A 182 14.34 2.71 -25.96
N GLY A 183 14.59 1.62 -26.69
CA GLY A 183 15.46 1.56 -27.87
C GLY A 183 14.76 1.69 -29.22
N ALA A 184 13.42 1.73 -29.26
CA ALA A 184 12.65 1.76 -30.51
C ALA A 184 12.40 3.15 -31.11
N ALA A 185 13.10 4.20 -30.64
CA ALA A 185 12.95 5.57 -31.13
C ALA A 185 14.30 6.22 -31.48
N VAL A 186 15.18 5.55 -32.22
CA VAL A 186 16.30 6.20 -32.93
C VAL A 186 16.55 5.49 -34.27
N GLU A 187 16.25 6.24 -35.35
CA GLU A 187 16.78 6.17 -36.72
C GLU A 187 16.50 4.96 -37.63
N THR A 188 15.81 5.23 -38.74
CA THR A 188 16.38 4.96 -40.08
C THR A 188 16.04 6.13 -41.03
N ASN A 189 17.10 6.60 -41.68
CA ASN A 189 17.18 7.70 -42.64
C ASN A 189 16.38 7.45 -43.93
N LYS A 190 15.71 8.50 -44.42
CA LYS A 190 15.90 9.06 -45.77
C LYS A 190 15.44 10.51 -45.82
#